data_AF-A0A7S3WH53-F1
#
_entry.id   AF-A0A7S3WH53-F1
#
_cell.length_a   1.000
_cell.length_b   1.000
_cell.length_c   1.000
_cell.angle_alpha   90.00
_cell.angle_beta   90.00
_cell.angle_gamma   90.00
#
_symmetry.space_group_name_H-M   'P 1'
#
loop_
_entity.id
_entity.type
_entity.pdbx_description
1 polymer ?
#
loop_
_entity_poly.entity_id
_entity_poly.type
_entity_poly.pdbx_seq_one_letter_code
_entity_poly.pdbx_strand_id
1 'polypeptide(L)'
;EAGALTVMEAYHDLNDEPVVSSSLLLRTMLRTQLNFEGVLLTDWAEIRNLHSYHHVAESLEKAVETSINRTSIDVSMVPLDDSFSVTLARLVRSGAIPESRIDESAARVMQLKKTLGLFHQPVPPLHHPYLSTVGCTEDQESALEMARASILLLKNAPPTRRRRRSAAAAATLALGVPYGAHRPTAQSDDEIFDFFNSEITRSRRRLRALRRRLHDDRAQPGGQLLPFNRENP
;
A
#
# COMPACT_ATOMS: atom_id res chain seq x y z
N GLU A 1 -15.69 -9.67 8.75
CA GLU A 1 -17.01 -9.47 8.12
C GLU A 1 -16.98 -9.61 6.59
N ALA A 2 -16.20 -8.83 5.84
CA ALA A 2 -16.13 -8.93 4.36
C ALA A 2 -15.26 -10.08 3.80
N GLY A 3 -14.84 -11.05 4.63
CA GLY A 3 -14.06 -12.21 4.17
C GLY A 3 -12.62 -11.93 3.74
N ALA A 4 -11.95 -10.93 4.34
CA ALA A 4 -10.53 -10.67 4.06
C ALA A 4 -9.68 -11.93 4.30
N LEU A 5 -8.87 -12.30 3.31
CA LEU A 5 -8.05 -13.52 3.35
C LEU A 5 -6.74 -13.33 4.12
N THR A 6 -6.22 -12.11 4.14
CA THR A 6 -4.96 -11.76 4.80
C THR A 6 -5.09 -10.44 5.53
N VAL A 7 -4.29 -10.28 6.59
CA VAL A 7 -4.07 -9.01 7.27
C VAL A 7 -2.58 -8.87 7.57
N MET A 8 -2.09 -7.64 7.47
CA MET A 8 -0.73 -7.27 7.86
C MET A 8 -0.81 -6.48 9.15
N GLU A 9 0.05 -6.80 10.11
CA GLU A 9 0.20 -5.97 11.31
C GLU A 9 0.96 -4.66 11.00
N ALA A 10 1.11 -3.80 11.98
CA ALA A 10 1.60 -2.43 11.78
C ALA A 10 2.80 -2.12 12.67
N TYR A 11 3.77 -1.37 12.13
CA TYR A 11 5.04 -1.01 12.77
C TYR A 11 5.00 -0.32 14.15
N HIS A 12 3.88 0.28 14.51
CA HIS A 12 3.85 1.16 15.68
C HIS A 12 3.74 0.36 16.97
N ASP A 13 4.06 1.00 18.08
CA ASP A 13 3.66 0.54 19.39
C ASP A 13 2.34 1.18 19.83
N LEU A 14 1.63 0.49 20.72
CA LEU A 14 0.45 1.02 21.37
C LEU A 14 0.63 0.88 22.87
N ASN A 15 0.70 2.01 23.58
CA ASN A 15 1.02 2.05 25.01
C ASN A 15 2.32 1.30 25.34
N ASP A 16 3.39 1.61 24.60
CA ASP A 16 4.74 1.04 24.74
C ASP A 16 4.86 -0.48 24.46
N GLU A 17 3.82 -1.12 23.91
CA GLU A 17 3.89 -2.50 23.40
C GLU A 17 3.88 -2.49 21.87
N PRO A 18 4.99 -2.89 21.20
CA PRO A 18 5.00 -3.06 19.75
C PRO A 18 3.96 -4.08 19.28
N VAL A 19 3.18 -3.74 18.25
CA VAL A 19 2.04 -4.56 17.78
C VAL A 19 2.48 -5.99 17.44
N VAL A 20 3.64 -6.17 16.80
CA VAL A 20 4.23 -7.48 16.42
C VAL A 20 4.51 -8.42 17.61
N SER A 21 4.43 -7.92 18.84
CA SER A 21 4.58 -8.69 20.09
C SER A 21 3.33 -8.70 20.97
N SER A 22 2.26 -7.99 20.56
CA SER A 22 1.06 -7.80 21.36
C SER A 22 0.07 -8.96 21.21
N SER A 23 -0.07 -9.73 22.29
CA SER A 23 -1.06 -10.82 22.36
C SER A 23 -2.49 -10.28 22.39
N LEU A 24 -2.69 -9.12 23.01
CA LEU A 24 -4.00 -8.46 23.07
C LEU A 24 -4.51 -8.16 21.66
N LEU A 25 -3.68 -7.51 20.83
CA LEU A 25 -4.09 -7.12 19.48
C LEU A 25 -4.15 -8.32 18.54
N LEU A 26 -3.06 -9.09 18.44
CA LEU A 26 -2.88 -10.08 17.38
C LEU A 26 -3.48 -11.45 17.72
N ARG A 27 -3.97 -11.67 18.94
CA ARG A 27 -4.61 -12.93 19.33
C ARG A 27 -5.99 -12.70 19.92
N THR A 28 -6.09 -11.91 20.99
CA THR A 28 -7.39 -11.69 21.66
C THR A 28 -8.34 -10.93 20.75
N MET A 29 -7.96 -9.73 20.27
CA MET A 29 -8.82 -8.94 19.41
C MET A 29 -8.98 -9.58 18.03
N LEU A 30 -7.87 -9.83 17.32
CA LEU A 30 -7.93 -10.34 15.95
C LEU A 30 -8.58 -11.73 15.84
N ARG A 31 -8.10 -12.73 16.61
CA ARG A 31 -8.57 -14.12 16.45
C ARG A 31 -9.83 -14.40 17.23
N THR A 32 -10.01 -13.83 18.43
CA THR A 32 -11.14 -14.18 19.30
C THR A 32 -12.31 -13.24 19.12
N GLN A 33 -12.10 -11.92 19.18
CA GLN A 33 -13.19 -10.95 19.11
C GLN A 33 -13.67 -10.69 17.68
N LEU A 34 -12.73 -10.59 16.73
CA LEU A 34 -13.05 -10.36 15.31
C LEU A 34 -13.23 -11.67 14.52
N ASN A 35 -12.97 -12.82 15.15
CA ASN A 35 -13.01 -14.16 14.54
C ASN A 35 -12.28 -14.24 13.20
N PHE A 36 -11.07 -13.66 13.12
CA PHE A 36 -10.28 -13.69 11.90
C PHE A 36 -9.62 -15.05 11.67
N GLU A 37 -10.02 -15.74 10.60
CA GLU A 37 -9.55 -17.08 10.25
C GLU A 37 -8.48 -17.09 9.15
N GLY A 38 -8.21 -15.93 8.53
CA GLY A 38 -7.23 -15.80 7.45
C GLY A 38 -5.77 -15.84 7.93
N VAL A 39 -4.86 -15.44 7.05
CA VAL A 39 -3.42 -15.42 7.33
C VAL A 39 -3.00 -14.06 7.87
N LEU A 40 -2.33 -14.05 9.03
CA LEU A 40 -1.70 -12.87 9.61
C LEU A 40 -0.22 -12.85 9.21
N LEU A 41 0.22 -11.77 8.56
CA LEU A 41 1.63 -11.55 8.21
C LEU A 41 2.20 -10.33 8.92
N THR A 42 3.51 -10.35 9.13
CA THR A 42 4.24 -9.16 9.57
C THR A 42 4.48 -8.20 8.42
N ASP A 43 4.70 -6.94 8.77
CA ASP A 43 5.35 -6.00 7.85
C ASP A 43 6.87 -6.29 7.77
N TRP A 44 7.58 -5.50 6.97
CA TRP A 44 8.98 -5.69 6.59
C TRP A 44 9.93 -5.72 7.78
N ALA A 45 10.55 -6.89 7.99
CA ALA A 45 11.55 -7.16 9.03
C ALA A 45 11.06 -6.94 10.48
N GLU A 46 9.74 -6.98 10.70
CA GLU A 46 9.19 -6.43 11.94
C GLU A 46 9.56 -7.18 13.22
N ILE A 47 9.69 -8.50 13.15
CA ILE A 47 10.19 -9.29 14.30
C ILE A 47 11.62 -8.88 14.67
N ARG A 48 12.47 -8.51 13.69
CA ARG A 48 13.82 -8.02 13.99
C ARG A 48 13.77 -6.65 14.67
N ASN A 49 12.82 -5.81 14.28
CA ASN A 49 12.66 -4.45 14.81
C ASN A 49 12.37 -4.42 16.31
N LEU A 50 11.80 -5.48 16.89
CA LEU A 50 11.71 -5.63 18.36
C LEU A 50 13.06 -5.45 19.07
N HIS A 51 14.15 -5.94 18.45
CA HIS A 51 15.51 -5.75 18.98
C HIS A 51 16.16 -4.47 18.44
N SER A 52 16.15 -4.28 17.11
CA SER A 52 16.97 -3.24 16.48
C SER A 52 16.39 -1.83 16.53
N TYR A 53 15.07 -1.70 16.68
CA TYR A 53 14.38 -0.41 16.62
C TYR A 53 13.61 -0.09 17.91
N HIS A 54 12.74 -0.99 18.35
CA HIS A 54 11.93 -0.80 19.56
C HIS A 54 12.74 -1.04 20.84
N HIS A 55 13.87 -1.75 20.75
CA HIS A 55 14.74 -2.07 21.89
C HIS A 55 14.02 -2.78 23.06
N VAL A 56 13.01 -3.60 22.75
CA VAL A 56 12.24 -4.37 23.73
C VAL A 56 12.64 -5.85 23.81
N ALA A 57 13.45 -6.31 22.86
CA ALA A 57 14.04 -7.66 22.87
C ALA A 57 15.56 -7.57 22.93
N GLU A 58 16.18 -8.39 23.79
CA GLU A 58 17.64 -8.41 24.01
C GLU A 58 18.44 -9.01 22.84
N SER A 59 17.79 -9.75 21.96
CA SER A 59 18.40 -10.34 20.77
C SER A 59 17.34 -10.68 19.72
N LEU A 60 17.77 -10.99 18.50
CA LEU A 60 16.89 -11.54 17.45
C LEU A 60 16.22 -12.85 17.92
N GLU A 61 16.96 -13.72 18.62
CA GLU A 61 16.41 -14.96 19.17
C GLU A 61 15.27 -14.68 20.13
N LYS A 62 15.45 -13.72 21.05
CA LYS A 62 14.40 -13.35 21.99
C LYS A 62 13.21 -12.69 21.30
N ALA A 63 13.46 -11.90 20.25
CA ALA A 63 12.41 -11.30 19.46
C ALA A 63 11.54 -12.36 18.75
N VAL A 64 12.17 -13.34 18.10
CA VAL A 64 11.47 -14.46 17.44
C VAL A 64 10.66 -15.27 18.45
N GLU A 65 11.28 -15.66 19.57
CA GLU A 65 10.58 -16.39 20.64
C GLU A 65 9.37 -15.61 21.15
N THR A 66 9.55 -14.33 21.45
CA THR A 66 8.50 -13.46 22.00
C THR A 66 7.34 -13.29 21.03
N SER A 67 7.60 -12.92 19.77
CA SER A 67 6.55 -12.74 18.76
C SER A 67 5.79 -14.04 18.51
N ILE A 68 6.48 -15.15 18.27
CA ILE A 68 5.81 -16.40 17.87
C ILE A 68 5.00 -17.02 19.01
N ASN A 69 5.50 -16.95 20.25
CA ASN A 69 4.78 -17.49 21.41
C ASN A 69 3.61 -16.60 21.86
N ARG A 70 3.73 -15.27 21.76
CA ARG A 70 2.68 -14.35 22.26
C ARG A 70 1.56 -14.10 21.25
N THR A 71 1.84 -14.22 19.96
CA THR A 71 0.95 -13.76 18.89
C THR A 71 0.48 -14.91 17.98
N SER A 72 -0.43 -14.58 17.06
CA SER A 72 -0.92 -15.51 16.04
C SER A 72 -0.30 -15.27 14.65
N ILE A 73 0.90 -14.65 14.59
CA ILE A 73 1.62 -14.40 13.33
C ILE A 73 1.83 -15.73 12.59
N ASP A 74 1.40 -15.78 11.32
CA ASP A 74 1.50 -16.96 10.48
C ASP A 74 2.70 -16.87 9.52
N VAL A 75 3.01 -15.66 9.03
CA VAL A 75 4.09 -15.40 8.08
C VAL A 75 4.94 -14.23 8.55
N SER A 76 6.25 -14.45 8.70
CA SER A 76 7.22 -13.38 8.93
C SER A 76 7.77 -12.88 7.60
N MET A 77 7.64 -11.59 7.34
CA MET A 77 8.21 -10.95 6.16
C MET A 77 9.68 -10.59 6.44
N VAL A 78 10.57 -11.54 6.18
CA VAL A 78 12.02 -11.32 6.27
C VAL A 78 12.61 -11.09 4.87
N PRO A 79 13.16 -9.90 4.61
CA PRO A 79 13.43 -9.47 3.24
C PRO A 79 14.83 -9.83 2.71
N LEU A 80 15.82 -10.02 3.58
CA LEU A 80 17.24 -9.95 3.19
C LEU A 80 18.06 -11.20 3.53
N ASP A 81 17.57 -12.06 4.43
CA ASP A 81 18.32 -13.24 4.89
C ASP A 81 17.39 -14.33 5.43
N ASP A 82 17.98 -15.46 5.83
CA ASP A 82 17.31 -16.62 6.41
C ASP A 82 17.37 -16.68 7.95
N SER A 83 17.86 -15.61 8.60
CA SER A 83 18.17 -15.60 10.03
C SER A 83 16.96 -15.94 10.91
N PHE A 84 15.77 -15.47 10.51
CA PHE A 84 14.51 -15.79 11.17
C PHE A 84 14.20 -17.29 11.10
N SER A 85 14.27 -17.89 9.92
CA SER A 85 13.97 -19.31 9.71
C SER A 85 14.95 -20.21 10.46
N VAL A 86 16.25 -19.88 10.43
CA VAL A 86 17.29 -20.60 11.19
C VAL A 86 17.04 -20.51 12.69
N THR A 87 16.75 -19.30 13.18
CA THR A 87 16.46 -19.04 14.60
C THR A 87 15.19 -19.75 15.07
N LEU A 88 14.10 -19.65 14.29
CA LEU A 88 12.83 -20.32 14.57
C LEU A 88 13.01 -21.83 14.64
N ALA A 89 13.70 -22.44 13.67
CA ALA A 89 13.95 -23.87 13.67
C ALA A 89 14.77 -24.33 14.89
N ARG A 90 15.73 -23.52 15.35
CA ARG A 90 16.48 -23.80 16.58
C ARG A 90 15.59 -23.72 17.82
N LEU A 91 14.74 -22.70 17.93
CA LEU A 91 13.80 -22.52 19.05
C LEU A 91 12.75 -23.63 19.12
N VAL A 92 12.29 -24.15 17.97
CA VAL A 92 11.39 -25.31 17.93
C VAL A 92 12.13 -26.58 18.38
N ARG A 93 13.33 -26.82 17.87
CA ARG A 93 14.15 -27.99 18.26
C ARG A 93 14.54 -28.00 19.74
N SER A 94 14.74 -26.83 20.35
CA SER A 94 15.02 -26.71 21.78
C SER A 94 13.76 -26.81 22.65
N GLY A 95 12.56 -26.79 22.06
CA GLY A 95 11.28 -26.78 22.76
C GLY A 95 10.86 -25.40 23.31
N ALA A 96 11.61 -24.35 23.01
CA ALA A 96 11.25 -22.97 23.40
C ALA A 96 10.01 -22.45 22.66
N ILE A 97 9.75 -22.98 21.45
CA ILE A 97 8.49 -22.81 20.72
C ILE A 97 7.92 -24.21 20.48
N PRO A 98 6.67 -24.50 20.89
CA PRO A 98 6.08 -25.80 20.62
C PRO A 98 5.83 -25.99 19.12
N GLU A 99 6.11 -27.19 18.61
CA GLU A 99 5.91 -27.52 17.18
C GLU A 99 4.45 -27.30 16.74
N SER A 100 3.49 -27.56 17.64
CA SER A 100 2.06 -27.30 17.40
C SER A 100 1.76 -25.84 17.05
N ARG A 101 2.55 -24.88 17.54
CA ARG A 101 2.40 -23.47 17.17
C ARG A 101 2.73 -23.26 15.70
N ILE A 102 3.70 -23.99 15.16
CA ILE A 102 4.07 -23.93 13.75
C ILE A 102 3.00 -24.63 12.90
N ASP A 103 2.48 -25.77 13.36
CA ASP A 103 1.41 -26.50 12.68
C ASP A 103 0.16 -25.63 12.46
N GLU A 104 -0.23 -24.84 13.47
CA GLU A 104 -1.34 -23.89 13.36
C GLU A 104 -1.12 -22.87 12.23
N SER A 105 0.06 -22.25 12.18
CA SER A 105 0.40 -21.27 11.14
C SER A 105 0.47 -21.93 9.75
N ALA A 106 1.12 -23.10 9.66
CA ALA A 106 1.26 -23.84 8.43
C ALA A 106 -0.11 -24.26 7.88
N ALA A 107 -1.04 -24.71 8.72
CA ALA A 107 -2.39 -25.06 8.32
C ALA A 107 -3.13 -23.87 7.68
N ARG A 108 -3.06 -22.67 8.27
CA ARG A 108 -3.67 -21.45 7.69
C ARG A 108 -3.06 -21.08 6.35
N VAL A 109 -1.74 -21.13 6.23
CA VAL A 109 -1.03 -20.83 4.97
C VAL A 109 -1.38 -21.86 3.89
N MET A 110 -1.41 -23.15 4.22
CA MET A 110 -1.79 -24.20 3.28
C MET A 110 -3.26 -24.08 2.86
N GLN A 111 -4.15 -23.75 3.80
CA GLN A 111 -5.56 -23.50 3.49
C GLN A 111 -5.71 -22.30 2.54
N LEU A 112 -4.98 -21.20 2.76
CA LEU A 112 -4.98 -20.06 1.84
C LEU A 112 -4.49 -20.47 0.44
N LYS A 113 -3.36 -21.19 0.34
CA LYS A 113 -2.84 -21.68 -0.94
C LYS A 113 -3.84 -22.59 -1.67
N LYS A 114 -4.58 -23.42 -0.92
CA LYS A 114 -5.65 -24.26 -1.45
C LYS A 114 -6.82 -23.44 -1.95
N THR A 115 -7.29 -22.47 -1.18
CA THR A 115 -8.37 -21.55 -1.58
C THR A 115 -8.03 -20.79 -2.86
N LEU A 116 -6.75 -20.42 -3.04
CA LEU A 116 -6.24 -19.76 -4.25
C LEU A 116 -5.97 -20.72 -5.42
N GLY A 117 -6.16 -22.04 -5.26
CA GLY A 117 -5.92 -23.02 -6.32
C GLY A 117 -4.43 -23.27 -6.65
N LEU A 118 -3.50 -22.80 -5.80
CA LEU A 118 -2.06 -22.82 -6.09
C LEU A 118 -1.45 -24.23 -6.11
N PHE A 119 -2.14 -25.24 -5.58
CA PHE A 119 -1.71 -26.64 -5.72
C PHE A 119 -1.95 -27.19 -7.13
N HIS A 120 -2.92 -26.64 -7.86
CA HIS A 120 -3.21 -27.04 -9.24
C HIS A 120 -2.50 -26.12 -10.25
N GLN A 121 -2.46 -24.81 -9.96
CA GLN A 121 -1.84 -23.81 -10.80
C GLN A 121 -0.91 -22.92 -9.97
N PRO A 122 0.34 -23.35 -9.71
CA PRO A 122 1.26 -22.65 -8.79
C PRO A 122 1.84 -21.36 -9.38
N VAL A 123 1.86 -21.24 -10.70
CA VAL A 123 2.45 -20.12 -11.43
C VAL A 123 1.43 -19.62 -12.47
N PRO A 124 1.26 -18.29 -12.62
CA PRO A 124 0.43 -17.76 -13.68
C PRO A 124 0.99 -18.15 -15.07
N PRO A 125 0.13 -18.42 -16.06
CA PRO A 125 0.57 -18.70 -17.42
C PRO A 125 1.31 -17.50 -18.02
N LEU A 126 2.38 -17.77 -18.77
CA LEU A 126 3.19 -16.74 -19.45
C LEU A 126 2.35 -15.84 -20.37
N HIS A 127 1.29 -16.39 -20.97
CA HIS A 127 0.31 -15.65 -21.77
C HIS A 127 -1.04 -15.63 -21.06
N HIS A 128 -1.11 -14.90 -19.94
CA HIS A 128 -2.36 -14.73 -19.22
C HIS A 128 -3.32 -13.85 -20.05
N PRO A 129 -4.59 -14.25 -20.28
CA PRO A 129 -5.53 -13.52 -21.14
C PRO A 129 -5.77 -12.07 -20.71
N TYR A 130 -5.66 -11.78 -19.41
CA TYR A 130 -5.77 -10.43 -18.85
C TYR A 130 -4.51 -9.56 -18.98
N LEU A 131 -3.38 -10.05 -19.49
CA LEU A 131 -2.20 -9.18 -19.66
C LEU A 131 -2.47 -8.02 -20.62
N SER A 132 -3.27 -8.25 -21.66
CA SER A 132 -3.67 -7.21 -22.60
C SER A 132 -4.67 -6.21 -22.01
N THR A 133 -5.30 -6.53 -20.88
CA THR A 133 -6.26 -5.63 -20.22
C THR A 133 -5.59 -4.72 -19.19
N VAL A 134 -4.34 -4.98 -18.79
CA VAL A 134 -3.63 -4.15 -17.81
C VAL A 134 -3.47 -2.72 -18.34
N GLY A 135 -4.07 -1.75 -17.67
CA GLY A 135 -3.96 -0.33 -18.03
C GLY A 135 -4.75 0.03 -19.30
N CYS A 136 -5.80 -0.73 -19.60
CA CYS A 136 -6.72 -0.44 -20.70
C CYS A 136 -7.44 0.90 -20.51
N THR A 137 -8.22 1.32 -21.52
CA THR A 137 -8.91 2.61 -21.48
C THR A 137 -9.89 2.70 -20.31
N GLU A 138 -10.57 1.60 -20.00
CA GLU A 138 -11.51 1.51 -18.87
C GLU A 138 -10.82 1.74 -17.51
N ASP A 139 -9.64 1.13 -17.29
CA ASP A 139 -8.82 1.37 -16.09
C ASP A 139 -8.44 2.85 -15.97
N GLN A 140 -8.02 3.46 -17.09
CA GLN A 140 -7.59 4.86 -17.13
C GLN A 140 -8.76 5.83 -16.88
N GLU A 141 -9.93 5.53 -17.43
CA GLU A 141 -11.14 6.34 -17.23
C GLU A 141 -11.62 6.26 -15.77
N SER A 142 -11.64 5.06 -15.18
CA SER A 142 -11.96 4.88 -13.76
C SER A 142 -10.95 5.60 -12.86
N ALA A 143 -9.65 5.46 -13.13
CA ALA A 143 -8.60 6.18 -12.40
C ALA A 143 -8.76 7.70 -12.51
N LEU A 144 -9.11 8.22 -13.69
CA LEU A 144 -9.36 9.64 -13.92
C LEU A 144 -10.60 10.14 -13.17
N GLU A 145 -11.67 9.35 -13.14
CA GLU A 145 -12.88 9.67 -12.39
C GLU A 145 -12.59 9.74 -10.88
N MET A 146 -11.91 8.72 -10.33
CA MET A 146 -11.48 8.71 -8.92
C MET A 146 -10.56 9.90 -8.60
N ALA A 147 -9.64 10.24 -9.50
CA ALA A 147 -8.77 11.39 -9.34
C ALA A 147 -9.53 12.72 -9.34
N ARG A 148 -10.60 12.86 -10.15
CA ARG A 148 -11.46 14.04 -10.14
C ARG A 148 -12.28 14.13 -8.85
N ALA A 149 -12.82 13.01 -8.39
CA ALA A 149 -13.63 12.93 -7.18
C ALA A 149 -12.81 13.13 -5.88
N SER A 150 -11.51 12.84 -5.89
CA SER A 150 -10.62 13.01 -4.72
C SER A 150 -10.14 14.44 -4.48
N ILE A 151 -10.42 15.39 -5.39
CA ILE A 151 -10.01 16.79 -5.25
C ILE A 151 -11.04 17.57 -4.43
N LEU A 152 -10.65 18.02 -3.24
CA LEU A 152 -11.48 18.85 -2.37
C LEU A 152 -11.19 20.34 -2.54
N LEU A 153 -12.20 21.13 -2.90
CA LEU A 153 -12.12 22.59 -2.96
C LEU A 153 -12.30 23.19 -1.55
N LEU A 154 -11.19 23.42 -0.85
CA LEU A 154 -11.22 23.93 0.54
C LEU A 154 -11.69 25.38 0.67
N LYS A 155 -11.51 26.22 -0.36
CA LYS A 155 -11.93 27.63 -0.32
C LYS A 155 -12.29 28.14 -1.72
N ASN A 156 -13.53 28.61 -1.88
CA ASN A 156 -14.02 29.25 -3.09
C ASN A 156 -14.42 30.70 -2.82
N ALA A 157 -13.49 31.65 -3.00
CA ALA A 157 -13.75 33.08 -2.80
C ALA A 157 -13.75 33.81 -4.14
N PRO A 158 -14.54 34.89 -4.29
CA PRO A 158 -14.63 35.64 -5.54
C PRO A 158 -13.26 36.13 -6.00
N PRO A 159 -12.95 36.05 -7.31
CA PRO A 159 -11.61 36.35 -7.82
C PRO A 159 -11.30 37.85 -7.72
N THR A 160 -10.41 38.24 -6.80
CA THR A 160 -9.84 39.58 -6.79
C THR A 160 -8.71 39.71 -7.82
N ARG A 161 -8.48 40.92 -8.35
CA ARG A 161 -7.46 41.20 -9.40
C ARG A 161 -6.04 40.72 -9.00
N ARG A 162 -5.72 40.73 -7.70
CA ARG A 162 -4.45 40.25 -7.12
C ARG A 162 -4.35 38.71 -7.04
N ARG A 163 -5.47 37.99 -6.84
CA ARG A 163 -5.52 36.52 -6.75
C ARG A 163 -5.44 35.79 -8.10
N ARG A 164 -5.68 36.49 -9.21
CA ARG A 164 -5.50 35.95 -10.58
C ARG A 164 -4.04 35.52 -10.88
N ARG A 165 -3.07 36.10 -10.17
CA ARG A 165 -1.64 35.72 -10.24
C ARG A 165 -1.29 34.52 -9.35
N SER A 166 -1.95 34.36 -8.20
CA SER A 166 -1.67 33.30 -7.21
C SER A 166 -2.21 31.92 -7.63
N ALA A 167 -3.31 31.85 -8.38
CA ALA A 167 -3.86 30.58 -8.88
C ALA A 167 -2.87 29.81 -9.78
N ALA A 168 -2.00 30.52 -10.52
CA ALA A 168 -0.96 29.91 -11.34
C ALA A 168 0.17 29.25 -10.51
N ALA A 169 0.42 29.76 -9.30
CA ALA A 169 1.42 29.21 -8.38
C ALA A 169 0.89 27.96 -7.65
N ALA A 170 -0.37 27.97 -7.20
CA ALA A 170 -1.00 26.81 -6.55
C ALA A 170 -1.09 25.59 -7.48
N ALA A 171 -1.41 25.81 -8.76
CA ALA A 171 -1.36 24.76 -9.77
C ALA A 171 0.04 24.13 -9.90
N THR A 172 1.12 24.89 -9.65
CA THR A 172 2.50 24.42 -9.82
C THR A 172 2.95 23.43 -8.74
N LEU A 173 2.43 23.53 -7.50
CA LEU A 173 2.76 22.56 -6.44
C LEU A 173 2.17 21.16 -6.74
N ALA A 174 0.97 21.11 -7.32
CA ALA A 174 0.34 19.87 -7.79
C ALA A 174 1.09 19.22 -8.98
N LEU A 175 1.93 19.96 -9.71
CA LEU A 175 2.74 19.45 -10.84
C LEU A 175 4.02 18.72 -10.40
N GLY A 176 4.44 18.91 -9.15
CA GLY A 176 5.71 18.37 -8.63
C GLY A 176 5.64 16.90 -8.23
N VAL A 177 4.53 16.47 -7.64
CA VAL A 177 4.38 15.14 -7.03
C VAL A 177 2.99 14.54 -7.32
N PRO A 178 2.67 14.19 -8.59
CA PRO A 178 1.39 13.55 -8.91
C PRO A 178 1.28 12.10 -8.38
N TYR A 179 2.38 11.50 -7.92
CA TYR A 179 2.43 10.12 -7.42
C TYR A 179 3.19 10.06 -6.09
N GLY A 180 2.61 9.40 -5.08
CA GLY A 180 3.14 9.25 -3.72
C GLY A 180 4.40 8.37 -3.62
N ALA A 181 4.69 7.86 -2.42
CA ALA A 181 5.96 7.18 -2.10
C ALA A 181 6.05 5.72 -2.55
N HIS A 182 4.95 5.02 -2.83
CA HIS A 182 4.95 3.62 -3.28
C HIS A 182 4.81 3.52 -4.79
N ARG A 183 5.94 3.70 -5.47
CA ARG A 183 6.09 3.56 -6.92
C ARG A 183 7.39 2.81 -7.23
N PRO A 184 7.51 2.19 -8.41
CA PRO A 184 8.77 1.62 -8.86
C PRO A 184 9.87 2.69 -8.74
N THR A 185 10.86 2.45 -7.87
CA THR A 185 12.05 3.27 -7.76
C THR A 185 13.09 2.77 -8.77
N ALA A 186 14.17 3.51 -9.00
CA ALA A 186 15.27 3.11 -9.91
C ALA A 186 16.00 1.80 -9.49
N GLN A 187 15.43 1.01 -8.59
CA GLN A 187 15.86 -0.31 -8.16
C GLN A 187 14.97 -1.45 -8.71
N SER A 188 13.89 -1.14 -9.45
CA SER A 188 13.09 -2.11 -10.22
C SER A 188 13.47 -2.10 -11.69
N ASP A 189 13.28 -3.23 -12.39
CA ASP A 189 13.49 -3.42 -13.83
C ASP A 189 13.37 -2.13 -14.66
N ASP A 190 14.48 -1.73 -15.29
CA ASP A 190 14.66 -0.42 -15.95
C ASP A 190 13.53 -0.08 -16.94
N GLU A 191 12.96 -1.09 -17.61
CA GLU A 191 11.86 -0.91 -18.56
C GLU A 191 10.53 -0.47 -17.90
N ILE A 192 10.23 -0.99 -16.70
CA ILE A 192 9.03 -0.61 -15.94
C ILE A 192 9.20 0.82 -15.41
N PHE A 193 10.39 1.13 -14.90
CA PHE A 193 10.73 2.47 -14.44
C PHE A 193 10.62 3.51 -15.57
N ASP A 194 11.15 3.18 -16.75
CA ASP A 194 11.10 4.05 -17.93
C ASP A 194 9.68 4.24 -18.47
N PHE A 195 8.86 3.17 -18.49
CA PHE A 195 7.45 3.27 -18.85
C PHE A 195 6.70 4.25 -17.94
N PHE A 196 6.81 4.09 -16.62
CA PHE A 196 6.16 4.99 -15.65
C PHE A 196 6.67 6.43 -15.78
N ASN A 197 7.97 6.64 -15.96
CA ASN A 197 8.54 7.97 -16.18
C ASN A 197 8.05 8.61 -17.49
N SER A 198 7.84 7.81 -18.53
CA SER A 198 7.28 8.29 -19.79
C SER A 198 5.84 8.79 -19.64
N GLU A 199 5.01 8.10 -18.85
CA GLU A 199 3.63 8.50 -18.55
C GLU A 199 3.57 9.71 -17.62
N ILE A 200 4.46 9.81 -16.63
CA ILE A 200 4.65 11.02 -15.82
C ILE A 200 5.01 12.21 -16.72
N THR A 201 5.90 12.00 -17.68
CA THR A 201 6.34 13.03 -18.62
C THR A 201 5.20 13.48 -19.54
N ARG A 202 4.39 12.54 -20.06
CA ARG A 202 3.19 12.84 -20.85
C ARG A 202 2.16 13.63 -20.03
N SER A 203 1.92 13.22 -18.79
CA SER A 203 1.02 13.91 -17.85
C SER A 203 1.48 15.35 -17.58
N ARG A 204 2.79 15.55 -17.32
CA ARG A 204 3.40 16.89 -17.15
C ARG A 204 3.26 17.74 -18.42
N ARG A 205 3.38 17.16 -19.62
CA ARG A 205 3.18 17.88 -20.89
C ARG A 205 1.73 18.33 -21.07
N ARG A 206 0.75 17.44 -20.83
CA ARG A 206 -0.69 17.77 -20.88
C ARG A 206 -1.05 18.89 -19.89
N LEU A 207 -0.51 18.84 -18.68
CA LEU A 207 -0.71 19.86 -17.66
C LEU A 207 -0.05 21.20 -18.00
N ARG A 208 1.15 21.20 -18.59
CA ARG A 208 1.79 22.41 -19.13
C ARG A 208 0.97 23.02 -20.28
N ALA A 209 0.37 22.19 -21.13
CA ALA A 209 -0.51 22.67 -22.20
C ALA A 209 -1.81 23.29 -21.64
N LEU A 210 -2.42 22.68 -20.61
CA LEU A 210 -3.57 23.25 -19.90
C LEU A 210 -3.22 24.59 -19.24
N ARG A 211 -2.04 24.70 -18.62
CA ARG A 211 -1.53 25.97 -18.06
C ARG A 211 -1.38 27.06 -19.11
N ARG A 212 -0.90 26.72 -20.32
CA ARG A 212 -0.78 27.66 -21.45
C ARG A 212 -2.16 28.11 -21.93
N ARG A 213 -3.10 27.20 -22.15
CA ARG A 213 -4.48 27.53 -22.53
C ARG A 213 -5.17 28.45 -21.50
N LEU A 214 -5.04 28.15 -20.21
CA LEU A 214 -5.55 29.00 -19.13
C LEU A 214 -4.82 30.35 -19.00
N HIS A 215 -3.64 30.51 -19.60
CA HIS A 215 -2.92 31.77 -19.72
C HIS A 215 -3.32 32.54 -20.99
N ASP A 216 -3.55 31.85 -22.11
CA ASP A 216 -3.85 32.42 -23.42
C ASP A 216 -5.32 32.87 -23.53
N ASP A 217 -6.27 32.16 -22.90
CA ASP A 217 -7.67 32.62 -22.75
C ASP A 217 -7.78 33.92 -21.94
N ARG A 218 -6.70 34.35 -21.27
CA ARG A 218 -6.63 35.67 -20.59
C ARG A 218 -6.21 36.81 -21.52
N ALA A 219 -5.78 36.51 -22.75
CA ALA A 219 -5.26 37.49 -23.70
C ALA A 219 -6.30 37.97 -24.73
N GLN A 220 -7.48 37.33 -24.81
CA GLN A 220 -8.57 37.82 -25.66
C GLN A 220 -9.57 38.69 -24.86
N PRO A 221 -9.70 39.99 -25.16
CA PRO A 221 -10.77 40.81 -24.61
C PRO A 221 -12.07 40.47 -25.35
N GLY A 222 -12.88 39.54 -24.82
CA GLY A 222 -14.23 39.28 -25.35
C GLY A 222 -14.73 37.84 -25.34
N GLY A 223 -14.01 36.86 -24.76
CA GLY A 223 -14.46 35.47 -24.73
C GLY A 223 -15.73 35.27 -23.88
N GLN A 224 -16.84 34.94 -24.54
CA GLN A 224 -18.09 34.50 -23.91
C GLN A 224 -17.81 33.35 -22.94
N LEU A 225 -18.18 33.53 -21.67
CA LEU A 225 -18.31 32.44 -20.72
C LEU A 225 -19.34 31.45 -21.29
N LEU A 226 -18.94 30.19 -21.50
CA LEU A 226 -19.87 29.12 -21.82
C LEU A 226 -21.01 29.12 -20.78
N PRO A 227 -22.29 29.07 -21.21
CA PRO A 227 -23.41 29.10 -20.29
C PRO A 227 -23.33 27.89 -19.36
N PHE A 228 -23.27 28.18 -18.06
CA PHE A 228 -23.44 27.19 -17.01
C PHE A 228 -24.89 26.72 -17.11
N ASN A 229 -25.11 25.49 -17.57
CA ASN A 229 -26.45 24.94 -17.74
C ASN A 229 -27.10 24.81 -16.35
N ARG A 230 -27.99 25.75 -16.02
CA ARG A 230 -28.84 25.72 -14.82
C ARG A 230 -30.12 24.97 -15.15
N GLU A 231 -30.03 23.71 -15.54
CA GLU A 231 -31.21 22.86 -15.67
C GLU A 231 -30.85 21.43 -15.25
N ASN A 232 -31.08 21.12 -13.98
CA ASN A 232 -32.16 20.20 -13.60
C ASN A 232 -32.44 20.32 -12.08
N PRO A 233 -33.72 20.12 -11.67
CA PRO A 233 -34.20 20.32 -10.31
C PRO A 233 -33.67 19.29 -9.29
#